data_AF-A0A5M9N753-F1
#
_entry.id   AF-A0A5M9N753-F1
#
_cell.length_a   1.000
_cell.length_b   1.000
_cell.length_c   1.000
_cell.angle_alpha   90.00
_cell.angle_beta   90.00
_cell.angle_gamma   90.00
#
_symmetry.space_group_name_H-M   'P 1'
#
loop_
_entity.id
_entity.type
_entity.pdbx_description
1 polymer ?
#
loop_
_entity_poly.entity_id
_entity_poly.type
_entity_poly.pdbx_seq_one_letter_code
_entity_poly.pdbx_strand_id
1 'polypeptide(L)'
;MGLKEFAICSDGYREANPKYLRKSERRLVRLQRDLSRKKKDSNNRKKARLKLSKLHEKIMNQRADFLNKLSIKLIRENQSIVIEDLKVKNMQQNHRLAKAIS
;
A
#
# COMPACT_ATOMS: atom_id res chain seq x y z
N MET A 1 0.21 -0.48 16.48
CA MET A 1 1.14 0.00 15.44
C MET A 1 0.51 -0.16 14.05
N GLY A 2 1.04 0.47 12.99
CA GLY A 2 0.62 0.24 11.59
C GLY A 2 -0.20 1.36 10.91
N LEU A 3 -0.96 2.16 11.67
CA LEU A 3 -1.87 3.17 11.10
C LEU A 3 -1.26 4.59 11.00
N LYS A 4 -0.55 5.03 12.05
CA LYS A 4 0.12 6.33 12.12
C LYS A 4 1.60 6.16 11.80
N GLU A 5 2.32 5.47 12.67
CA GLU A 5 3.61 4.85 12.39
C GLU A 5 3.42 3.44 11.81
N PHE A 6 4.27 3.05 10.87
CA PHE A 6 4.28 1.70 10.29
C PHE A 6 4.79 0.68 11.30
N ALA A 7 5.95 0.96 11.92
CA ALA A 7 6.54 0.14 12.97
C ALA A 7 7.04 1.04 14.11
N ILE A 8 6.94 0.55 15.34
CA ILE A 8 7.54 1.17 16.52
C ILE A 8 8.31 0.06 17.23
N CYS A 9 9.59 0.27 17.47
CA CYS A 9 10.43 -0.71 18.15
C CYS A 9 10.58 -0.34 19.64
N SER A 10 10.97 -1.32 20.46
CA SER A 10 11.11 -1.16 21.92
C SER A 10 12.23 -0.18 22.30
N ASP A 11 13.19 0.04 21.42
CA ASP A 11 14.27 1.03 21.53
C ASP A 11 13.81 2.48 21.25
N GLY A 12 12.52 2.67 20.92
CA GLY A 12 11.95 3.96 20.59
C GLY A 12 12.07 4.32 19.10
N TYR A 13 12.64 3.47 18.25
CA TYR A 13 12.65 3.67 16.80
C TYR A 13 11.23 3.69 16.25
N ARG A 14 10.96 4.62 15.32
CA ARG A 14 9.65 4.79 14.69
C ARG A 14 9.81 4.91 13.20
N GLU A 15 9.24 3.95 12.47
CA GLU A 15 9.13 4.03 11.02
C GLU A 15 7.80 4.68 10.64
N ALA A 16 7.83 5.72 9.83
CA ALA A 16 6.61 6.40 9.38
C ALA A 16 5.87 5.54 8.34
N ASN A 17 4.52 5.55 8.35
CA ASN A 17 3.77 4.94 7.25
C ASN A 17 3.76 5.89 6.03
N PRO A 18 4.39 5.50 4.90
CA PRO A 18 4.55 6.38 3.74
C PRO A 18 3.25 6.67 2.98
N LYS A 19 2.17 5.90 3.25
CA LYS A 19 0.81 6.09 2.70
C LYS A 19 0.78 6.20 1.16
N TYR A 20 1.56 5.38 0.46
CA TYR A 20 1.69 5.40 -1.01
C TYR A 20 0.36 5.32 -1.75
N LEU A 21 -0.56 4.46 -1.29
CA LEU A 21 -1.90 4.31 -1.86
C LEU A 21 -2.69 5.63 -1.77
N ARG A 22 -2.70 6.26 -0.59
CA ARG A 22 -3.42 7.52 -0.35
C ARG A 22 -2.85 8.68 -1.18
N LYS A 23 -1.53 8.72 -1.40
CA LYS A 23 -0.87 9.69 -2.29
C LYS A 23 -1.28 9.50 -3.75
N SER A 24 -1.49 8.27 -4.19
CA SER A 24 -1.84 7.93 -5.58
C SER A 24 -3.35 7.88 -5.85
N GLU A 25 -4.18 7.97 -4.81
CA GLU A 25 -5.62 7.75 -4.85
C GLU A 25 -6.34 8.65 -5.85
N ARG A 26 -6.07 9.96 -5.82
CA ARG A 26 -6.71 10.93 -6.74
C ARG A 26 -6.49 10.55 -8.20
N ARG A 27 -5.28 10.09 -8.53
CA ARG A 27 -4.91 9.66 -9.89
C ARG A 27 -5.58 8.32 -10.23
N LEU A 28 -5.63 7.40 -9.28
CA LEU A 28 -6.27 6.09 -9.45
C LEU A 28 -7.77 6.23 -9.74
N VAL A 29 -8.48 7.04 -8.97
CA VAL A 29 -9.91 7.34 -9.18
C VAL A 29 -10.15 7.97 -10.56
N ARG A 30 -9.29 8.90 -10.98
CA ARG A 30 -9.40 9.52 -12.31
C ARG A 30 -9.24 8.48 -13.42
N LEU A 31 -8.19 7.65 -13.35
CA LEU A 31 -7.95 6.60 -14.36
C LEU A 31 -9.04 5.54 -14.39
N GLN A 32 -9.61 5.17 -13.24
CA GLN A 32 -10.75 4.26 -13.17
C GLN A 32 -12.01 4.85 -13.82
N ARG A 33 -12.33 6.13 -13.54
CA ARG A 33 -13.45 6.84 -14.19
C ARG A 33 -13.24 6.95 -15.69
N ASP A 34 -12.04 7.30 -16.13
CA ASP A 34 -11.70 7.39 -17.54
C ASP A 34 -11.88 6.04 -18.25
N LEU A 35 -11.41 4.95 -17.63
CA LEU A 35 -11.56 3.59 -18.15
C LEU A 35 -13.03 3.16 -18.26
N SER A 36 -13.83 3.46 -17.23
CA SER A 36 -15.26 3.12 -17.17
C SER A 36 -16.05 3.81 -18.29
N ARG A 37 -15.69 5.05 -18.65
CA ARG A 37 -16.33 5.81 -19.73
C ARG A 37 -15.93 5.37 -21.14
N LYS A 38 -14.90 4.53 -21.33
CA LYS A 38 -14.49 4.08 -22.67
C LYS A 38 -15.35 2.92 -23.16
N LYS A 39 -15.74 2.97 -24.45
CA LYS A 39 -16.43 1.87 -25.14
C LYS A 39 -15.68 0.56 -24.96
N LYS A 40 -16.40 -0.50 -24.59
CA LYS A 40 -15.86 -1.87 -24.49
C LYS A 40 -15.14 -2.24 -25.80
N ASP A 41 -14.01 -2.94 -25.64
CA ASP A 41 -13.11 -3.41 -26.70
C ASP A 41 -12.47 -2.38 -27.66
N SER A 42 -12.74 -1.08 -27.47
CA SER A 42 -12.05 -0.04 -28.21
C SER A 42 -10.55 0.01 -27.90
N ASN A 43 -9.75 0.39 -28.90
CA ASN A 43 -8.30 0.63 -28.73
C ASN A 43 -8.01 1.69 -27.64
N ASN A 44 -8.89 2.68 -27.49
CA ASN A 44 -8.79 3.68 -26.43
C ASN A 44 -9.00 3.10 -25.03
N ARG A 45 -9.89 2.10 -24.87
CA ARG A 45 -10.05 1.36 -23.61
C ARG A 45 -8.80 0.53 -23.29
N LYS A 46 -8.17 -0.11 -24.28
CA LYS A 46 -6.90 -0.82 -24.10
C LYS A 46 -5.80 0.11 -23.59
N LYS A 47 -5.65 1.30 -24.22
CA LYS A 47 -4.70 2.34 -23.77
C LYS A 47 -4.97 2.82 -22.34
N ALA A 48 -6.24 3.07 -21.99
CA ALA A 48 -6.62 3.49 -20.64
C ALA A 48 -6.33 2.40 -19.58
N ARG A 49 -6.58 1.13 -19.92
CA ARG A 49 -6.30 -0.02 -19.05
C ARG A 49 -4.80 -0.15 -18.74
N LEU A 50 -3.95 0.02 -19.76
CA LEU A 50 -2.49 0.01 -19.58
C LEU A 50 -2.02 1.12 -18.63
N LYS A 51 -2.58 2.33 -18.76
CA LYS A 51 -2.25 3.45 -17.84
C LYS A 51 -2.64 3.12 -16.39
N LEU A 52 -3.81 2.51 -16.18
CA LEU A 52 -4.26 2.07 -14.86
C LEU A 52 -3.34 0.97 -14.31
N SER A 53 -3.00 -0.04 -15.12
CA SER A 53 -2.11 -1.14 -14.74
C SER A 53 -0.73 -0.62 -14.30
N LYS A 54 -0.13 0.28 -15.08
CA LYS A 54 1.17 0.90 -14.73
C LYS A 54 1.12 1.65 -13.41
N LEU A 55 -0.01 2.29 -13.08
CA LEU A 55 -0.16 2.95 -11.79
C LEU A 55 -0.25 1.95 -10.64
N HIS A 56 -1.02 0.86 -10.80
CA HIS A 56 -1.09 -0.21 -9.81
C HIS A 56 0.28 -0.84 -9.57
N GLU A 57 1.00 -1.17 -10.64
CA GLU A 57 2.35 -1.71 -10.59
C GLU A 57 3.31 -0.78 -9.84
N LYS A 58 3.26 0.53 -10.14
CA LYS A 58 4.07 1.52 -9.41
C LYS A 58 3.77 1.51 -7.90
N ILE A 59 2.50 1.49 -7.51
CA ILE A 59 2.10 1.47 -6.09
C ILE A 59 2.59 0.18 -5.42
N MET A 60 2.44 -0.96 -6.09
CA MET A 60 2.89 -2.26 -5.60
C MET A 60 4.40 -2.28 -5.40
N ASN A 61 5.17 -1.83 -6.39
CA ASN A 61 6.63 -1.79 -6.33
C ASN A 61 7.12 -0.84 -5.21
N GLN A 62 6.48 0.32 -5.02
CA GLN A 62 6.81 1.22 -3.91
C GLN A 62 6.54 0.60 -2.54
N ARG A 63 5.45 -0.15 -2.39
CA ARG A 63 5.14 -0.86 -1.15
C ARG A 63 6.14 -1.99 -0.89
N ALA A 64 6.46 -2.78 -1.92
CA ALA A 64 7.43 -3.88 -1.81
C ALA A 64 8.84 -3.36 -1.47
N ASP A 65 9.30 -2.30 -2.14
CA ASP A 65 10.60 -1.67 -1.85
C ASP A 65 10.71 -1.19 -0.40
N PHE A 66 9.67 -0.49 0.09
CA PHE A 66 9.61 -0.05 1.48
C PHE A 66 9.66 -1.21 2.46
N LEU A 67 8.84 -2.25 2.24
CA LEU A 67 8.80 -3.43 3.10
C LEU A 67 10.15 -4.16 3.12
N ASN A 68 10.77 -4.35 1.96
CA ASN A 68 12.05 -5.05 1.87
C ASN A 68 13.17 -4.28 2.58
N LYS A 69 13.24 -2.96 2.37
CA LYS A 69 14.22 -2.11 3.06
C LYS A 69 14.04 -2.14 4.57
N LEU A 70 12.80 -2.03 5.04
CA LEU A 70 12.51 -2.06 6.46
C LEU A 70 12.81 -3.44 7.07
N SER A 71 12.40 -4.53 6.43
CA SER A 71 12.68 -5.88 6.90
C SER A 71 14.19 -6.14 6.99
N ILE A 72 14.96 -5.76 5.96
CA ILE A 72 16.42 -5.89 5.97
C ILE A 72 17.03 -5.08 7.12
N LYS A 73 16.55 -3.86 7.34
CA LYS A 73 17.01 -3.01 8.44
C LYS A 73 16.74 -3.67 9.79
N LEU A 74 15.50 -4.09 10.05
CA LEU A 74 15.10 -4.72 11.31
C LEU A 74 15.89 -6.00 11.58
N ILE A 75 16.10 -6.85 10.57
CA ILE A 75 16.86 -8.11 10.70
C ILE A 75 18.34 -7.83 11.00
N ARG A 76 18.93 -6.79 10.40
CA ARG A 76 20.36 -6.48 10.60
C ARG A 76 20.63 -5.83 11.96
N GLU A 77 19.72 -4.99 12.42
CA GLU A 77 19.89 -4.21 13.65
C GLU A 77 19.44 -4.97 14.91
N ASN A 78 18.64 -6.04 14.78
CA ASN A 78 18.07 -6.78 15.90
C ASN A 78 18.38 -8.27 15.82
N GLN A 79 18.85 -8.84 16.94
CA GLN A 79 19.12 -10.29 17.04
C GLN A 79 17.85 -11.13 17.25
N SER A 80 16.76 -10.51 17.72
CA SER A 80 15.45 -11.15 17.89
C SER A 80 14.33 -10.16 17.57
N ILE A 81 13.25 -10.64 16.97
CA ILE A 81 12.08 -9.84 16.60
C ILE A 81 10.85 -10.49 17.23
N VAL A 82 10.18 -9.77 18.12
CA VAL A 82 8.89 -10.16 18.71
C VAL A 82 7.81 -9.24 18.15
N ILE A 83 6.73 -9.82 17.62
CA ILE A 83 5.64 -9.08 16.97
C ILE A 83 4.34 -9.42 17.68
N GLU A 84 3.48 -8.41 17.87
CA GLU A 84 2.12 -8.62 18.37
C GLU A 84 1.31 -9.47 17.39
N ASP A 85 0.66 -10.53 17.88
CA ASP A 85 -0.30 -11.30 17.10
C ASP A 85 -1.61 -10.52 16.94
N LEU A 86 -1.68 -9.73 15.87
CA LEU A 86 -2.86 -8.94 15.54
C LEU A 86 -3.82 -9.73 14.66
N LYS A 87 -5.12 -9.68 15.00
CA LYS A 87 -6.20 -10.22 14.17
C LYS A 87 -6.46 -9.32 12.94
N VAL A 88 -5.46 -9.19 12.06
CA VAL A 88 -5.46 -8.28 10.90
C VAL A 88 -6.66 -8.50 9.99
N LYS A 89 -7.08 -9.76 9.79
CA LYS A 89 -8.28 -10.09 8.99
C LYS A 89 -9.54 -9.37 9.51
N ASN A 90 -9.77 -9.39 10.83
CA ASN A 90 -10.93 -8.72 11.43
C ASN A 90 -10.81 -7.20 11.32
N MET A 91 -9.60 -6.67 11.44
CA MET A 91 -9.36 -5.23 11.28
C MET A 91 -9.57 -4.77 9.84
N GLN A 92 -9.28 -5.60 8.83
CA GLN A 92 -9.59 -5.34 7.43
C GLN A 92 -11.10 -5.38 7.12
N GLN A 93 -11.90 -6.12 7.88
CA GLN A 93 -13.36 -6.14 7.72
C GLN A 93 -14.02 -4.87 8.29
N ASN A 94 -13.36 -4.18 9.22
CA ASN A 94 -13.85 -2.91 9.74
C ASN A 94 -13.63 -1.79 8.70
N HIS A 95 -14.71 -1.34 8.05
CA HIS A 95 -14.65 -0.29 7.01
C HIS A 95 -13.95 1.02 7.43
N ARG A 96 -13.90 1.34 8.73
CA ARG A 96 -13.18 2.53 9.24
C ARG A 96 -11.66 2.35 9.24
N LEU A 97 -11.19 1.12 9.34
CA LEU A 97 -9.76 0.76 9.45
C LEU A 97 -9.22 0.10 8.18
N ALA A 98 -10.07 -0.57 7.41
CA ALA A 98 -9.74 -1.35 6.23
C ALA A 98 -8.81 -0.60 5.27
N LYS A 99 -9.15 0.65 4.95
CA LYS A 99 -8.39 1.46 3.98
C LYS A 99 -7.00 1.87 4.48
N ALA A 100 -6.81 1.98 5.79
CA ALA A 100 -5.54 2.33 6.39
C ALA A 100 -4.61 1.12 6.59
N ILE A 101 -5.20 -0.09 6.62
CA ILE A 101 -4.50 -1.37 6.71
C ILE A 101 -4.18 -1.93 5.31
N SER A 102 -5.00 -1.58 4.30
CA SER A 102 -4.93 -2.12 2.93
C SER A 102 -3.79 -1.61 2.07
#